data_AF-A0A851UT35-F1
#
_entry.id   AF-A0A851UT35-F1
#
_cell.length_a   1.000
_cell.length_b   1.000
_cell.length_c   1.000
_cell.angle_alpha   90.00
_cell.angle_beta   90.00
_cell.angle_gamma   90.00
#
_symmetry.space_group_name_H-M   'P 1'
#
loop_
_entity.id
_entity.type
_entity.pdbx_description
1 polymer ?
#
loop_
_entity_poly.entity_id
_entity_poly.type
_entity_poly.pdbx_seq_one_letter_code
_entity_poly.pdbx_strand_id
1 'polypeptide(L)'
;NMKPKHPDEQEIPFRLRELMRSREALKRPDPGKRRAAEKQQQRQPEGRPAAGGGAVPRFRRGRGESERSYVCRMEQEVQRVLFLTENQLQREPEKEAAAPEKSQRKKEFQRRKLEKARKKKEEKKEAMLEKSLFQDTVPFGEVVTQPPTITSRPRGQAPAQQAGRKQLLLTPRLGQSQASPVSPVSPVSPAMSMARRRILEEERARVIQAYRDIQRRKQLAR
;
A
#
# COMPACT_ATOMS: atom_id res chain seq x y z
N ASN A 1 -36.95 -20.44 6.26
CA ASN A 1 -36.12 -19.53 7.07
C ASN A 1 -36.20 -19.94 8.53
N MET A 2 -35.26 -20.75 9.00
CA MET A 2 -35.14 -21.13 10.41
C MET A 2 -34.53 -19.96 11.19
N LYS A 3 -35.03 -19.72 12.41
CA LYS A 3 -34.46 -18.73 13.32
C LYS A 3 -33.08 -19.23 13.82
N PRO A 4 -32.08 -18.34 13.98
CA PRO A 4 -30.80 -18.72 14.57
C PRO A 4 -30.99 -19.37 15.95
N LYS A 5 -30.27 -20.47 16.21
CA LYS A 5 -30.41 -21.26 17.45
C LYS A 5 -29.93 -20.51 18.71
N HIS A 6 -29.00 -19.58 18.54
CA HIS A 6 -28.43 -18.79 19.64
C HIS A 6 -28.44 -17.30 19.26
N PRO A 7 -29.48 -16.55 19.65
CA PRO A 7 -29.58 -15.12 19.34
C PRO A 7 -28.50 -14.28 20.02
N ASP A 8 -27.89 -14.81 21.09
CA ASP A 8 -26.92 -14.11 21.94
C ASP A 8 -25.46 -14.44 21.60
N GLU A 9 -25.21 -15.44 20.75
CA GLU A 9 -23.87 -15.82 20.28
C GLU A 9 -23.45 -15.00 19.05
N GLN A 10 -23.66 -13.68 19.12
CA GLN A 10 -23.12 -12.81 18.09
C GLN A 10 -21.60 -12.72 18.27
N GLU A 11 -20.86 -13.51 17.47
CA GLU A 11 -19.40 -13.50 17.49
C GLU A 11 -18.86 -12.08 17.31
N ILE A 12 -17.98 -11.69 18.24
CA ILE A 12 -17.30 -10.39 18.19
C ILE A 12 -16.48 -10.34 16.88
N PRO A 13 -16.59 -9.25 16.08
CA PRO A 13 -15.83 -9.12 14.85
C PRO A 13 -14.34 -9.41 15.03
N PHE A 14 -13.75 -10.14 14.07
CA PHE A 14 -12.37 -10.65 14.13
C PHE A 14 -11.33 -9.61 14.60
N ARG A 15 -11.44 -8.38 14.08
CA ARG A 15 -10.51 -7.28 14.39
C ARG A 15 -10.59 -6.84 15.86
N LEU A 16 -11.79 -6.83 16.42
CA LEU A 16 -12.03 -6.48 17.81
C LEU A 16 -11.59 -7.64 18.74
N ARG A 17 -11.80 -8.88 18.32
CA ARG A 17 -11.30 -10.08 19.02
C ARG A 17 -9.77 -10.08 19.14
N GLU A 18 -9.04 -9.74 18.07
CA GLU A 18 -7.57 -9.60 18.11
C GLU A 18 -7.13 -8.44 19.03
N LEU A 19 -7.82 -7.31 18.99
CA LEU A 19 -7.51 -6.15 19.82
C LEU A 19 -7.71 -6.46 21.31
N MET A 20 -8.80 -7.14 21.68
CA MET A 20 -9.05 -7.57 23.06
C MET A 20 -7.99 -8.57 23.52
N ARG A 21 -7.65 -9.57 22.69
CA ARG A 21 -6.62 -10.57 23.01
C ARG A 21 -5.23 -9.94 23.22
N SER A 22 -4.84 -8.98 22.39
CA SER A 22 -3.56 -8.27 22.56
C SER A 22 -3.53 -7.43 23.83
N ARG A 23 -4.63 -6.73 24.14
CA ARG A 23 -4.77 -5.95 25.38
C ARG A 23 -4.72 -6.83 26.62
N GLU A 24 -5.33 -8.00 26.60
CA GLU A 24 -5.26 -8.98 27.69
C GLU A 24 -3.84 -9.53 27.88
N ALA A 25 -3.13 -9.85 26.80
CA ALA A 25 -1.74 -10.33 26.85
C ALA A 25 -0.78 -9.28 27.48
N LEU A 26 -1.07 -7.99 27.29
CA LEU A 26 -0.33 -6.90 27.94
C LEU A 26 -0.71 -6.73 29.42
N LYS A 27 -1.97 -7.00 29.79
CA LYS A 27 -2.47 -6.87 31.17
C LYS A 27 -2.02 -8.04 32.06
N ARG A 28 -1.88 -9.23 31.49
CA ARG A 28 -1.37 -10.44 32.16
C ARG A 28 -0.22 -11.03 31.34
N PRO A 29 0.99 -10.45 31.43
CA PRO A 29 2.15 -11.01 30.73
C PRO A 29 2.45 -12.40 31.30
N ASP A 30 2.53 -13.39 30.40
CA ASP A 30 2.82 -14.78 30.75
C ASP A 30 4.08 -14.87 31.64
N PRO A 31 4.02 -15.49 32.83
CA PRO A 31 5.18 -15.59 33.71
C PRO A 31 6.36 -16.34 33.08
N GLY A 32 6.09 -17.19 32.07
CA GLY A 32 7.11 -17.88 31.28
C GLY A 32 7.95 -16.96 30.38
N LYS A 33 7.38 -15.86 29.87
CA LYS A 33 8.12 -14.88 29.04
C LYS A 33 8.98 -13.95 29.88
N ARG A 34 8.54 -13.61 31.10
CA ARG A 34 9.36 -12.82 32.05
C ARG A 34 10.61 -13.59 32.49
N ARG A 35 10.48 -14.88 32.81
CA ARG A 35 11.63 -15.75 33.13
C ARG A 35 12.59 -15.94 31.96
N ALA A 36 12.09 -15.94 30.72
CA ALA A 36 12.94 -16.01 29.52
C ALA A 36 13.72 -14.70 29.27
N ALA A 37 13.10 -13.55 29.54
CA ALA A 37 13.76 -12.24 29.45
C ALA A 37 14.79 -12.01 30.56
N GLU A 38 14.50 -12.41 31.81
CA GLU A 38 15.47 -12.36 32.92
C GLU A 38 16.64 -13.32 32.73
N LYS A 39 16.41 -14.56 32.25
CA LYS A 39 17.50 -15.49 31.90
C LYS A 39 18.36 -15.01 30.73
N GLN A 40 17.83 -14.14 29.85
CA GLN A 40 18.61 -13.52 28.78
C GLN A 40 19.42 -12.31 29.28
N GLN A 41 18.92 -11.55 30.27
CA GLN A 41 19.66 -10.44 30.87
C GLN A 41 20.75 -10.88 31.86
N GLN A 42 20.57 -11.99 32.58
CA GLN A 42 21.59 -12.56 33.49
C GLN A 42 22.68 -13.39 32.78
N ARG A 43 22.65 -13.48 31.45
CA ARG A 43 23.70 -14.13 30.62
C ARG A 43 24.55 -13.11 29.86
N GLN A 44 24.91 -12.02 30.51
CA GLN A 44 26.05 -11.23 30.08
C GLN A 44 27.24 -11.65 30.96
N PRO A 45 28.18 -12.48 30.48
CA PRO A 45 29.47 -12.58 31.14
C PRO A 45 30.18 -11.24 30.94
N GLU A 46 30.62 -10.62 32.03
CA GLU A 46 31.67 -9.63 31.92
C GLU A 46 32.87 -10.24 31.17
N GLY A 47 33.34 -9.51 30.16
CA GLY A 47 34.51 -9.89 29.36
C GLY A 47 34.17 -10.30 27.93
N ARG A 48 34.09 -9.31 27.03
CA ARG A 48 34.19 -9.53 25.58
C ARG A 48 35.58 -10.09 25.25
N PRO A 49 35.69 -11.07 24.34
CA PRO A 49 36.12 -10.76 22.97
C PRO A 49 35.16 -11.40 21.96
N ALA A 50 34.62 -10.61 21.04
CA ALA A 50 35.06 -10.51 19.65
C ALA A 50 34.62 -11.72 18.80
N ALA A 51 33.99 -11.36 17.69
CA ALA A 51 33.32 -12.21 16.71
C ALA A 51 34.12 -13.44 16.25
N GLY A 52 33.39 -14.49 15.91
CA GLY A 52 33.81 -15.45 14.88
C GLY A 52 34.89 -16.45 15.29
N GLY A 53 34.62 -17.26 16.30
CA GLY A 53 35.41 -18.44 16.64
C GLY A 53 34.86 -19.01 17.93
N GLY A 54 34.59 -20.32 17.98
CA GLY A 54 34.04 -20.96 19.18
C GLY A 54 34.83 -20.54 20.42
N ALA A 55 34.13 -20.01 21.44
CA ALA A 55 34.76 -19.52 22.66
C ALA A 55 35.48 -20.69 23.34
N VAL A 56 36.80 -20.78 23.17
CA VAL A 56 37.62 -21.84 23.76
C VAL A 56 37.62 -21.61 25.28
N PRO A 57 37.03 -22.52 26.08
CA PRO A 57 37.00 -22.38 27.52
C PRO A 57 38.42 -22.37 28.08
N ARG A 58 38.72 -21.45 29.01
CA ARG A 58 40.01 -21.45 29.73
C ARG A 58 40.06 -22.67 30.66
N PHE A 59 40.67 -23.75 30.21
CA PHE A 59 40.71 -25.01 30.95
C PHE A 59 41.80 -24.98 32.03
N ARG A 60 41.39 -24.89 33.30
CA ARG A 60 42.28 -24.97 34.47
C ARG A 60 41.69 -25.96 35.47
N ARG A 61 42.53 -26.73 36.18
CA ARG A 61 42.09 -27.65 37.24
C ARG A 61 41.44 -26.85 38.38
N GLY A 62 40.24 -27.25 38.77
CA GLY A 62 39.52 -26.64 39.90
C GLY A 62 40.17 -26.97 41.24
N ARG A 63 39.96 -26.14 42.26
CA ARG A 63 40.38 -26.50 43.63
C ARG A 63 39.53 -27.69 44.10
N GLY A 64 40.18 -28.81 44.43
CA GLY A 64 39.53 -30.06 44.84
C GLY A 64 39.17 -31.03 43.71
N GLU A 65 39.53 -30.72 42.46
CA GLU A 65 39.35 -31.64 41.32
C GLU A 65 40.50 -32.66 41.26
N SER A 66 40.17 -33.95 41.15
CA SER A 66 41.18 -34.99 40.89
C SER A 66 41.71 -34.88 39.46
N GLU A 67 42.93 -35.37 39.22
CA GLU A 67 43.55 -35.35 37.89
C GLU A 67 42.72 -36.09 36.85
N ARG A 68 42.18 -37.25 37.21
CA ARG A 68 41.32 -38.05 36.33
C ARG A 68 40.04 -37.32 35.95
N SER A 69 39.37 -36.66 36.89
CA SER A 69 38.17 -35.86 36.60
C SER A 69 38.47 -34.66 35.70
N TYR A 70 39.63 -34.03 35.89
CA TYR A 70 40.07 -32.92 35.03
C TYR A 70 40.27 -33.36 33.58
N VAL A 71 40.95 -34.50 33.37
CA VAL A 71 41.19 -35.07 32.04
C VAL A 71 39.88 -35.46 31.37
N CYS A 72 38.96 -36.14 32.07
CA CYS A 72 37.66 -36.49 31.51
C CYS A 72 36.83 -35.26 31.10
N ARG A 73 36.84 -34.19 31.91
CA ARG A 73 36.15 -32.93 31.56
C ARG A 73 36.78 -32.29 30.31
N MET A 74 38.10 -32.38 30.19
CA MET A 74 38.85 -31.85 29.04
C MET A 74 38.47 -32.59 27.76
N GLU A 75 38.46 -33.93 27.81
CA GLU A 75 38.10 -34.79 26.68
C GLU A 75 36.67 -34.54 26.20
N GLN A 76 35.71 -34.42 27.12
CA GLN A 76 34.31 -34.14 26.77
C GLN A 76 34.13 -32.78 26.10
N GLU A 77 34.82 -31.74 26.58
CA GLU A 77 34.77 -30.41 25.96
C GLU A 77 35.46 -30.38 24.59
N VAL A 78 36.58 -31.11 24.43
CA VAL A 78 37.23 -31.30 23.12
C VAL A 78 36.28 -31.96 22.13
N GLN A 79 35.63 -33.06 22.52
CA GLN A 79 34.63 -33.73 21.70
C GLN A 79 33.46 -32.81 21.34
N ARG A 80 32.98 -32.01 22.31
CA ARG A 80 31.90 -31.05 22.09
C ARG A 80 32.29 -29.96 21.08
N VAL A 81 33.50 -29.39 21.23
CA VAL A 81 34.00 -28.35 20.31
C VAL A 81 34.22 -28.92 18.92
N LEU A 82 34.77 -30.13 18.82
CA LEU A 82 34.95 -30.82 17.55
C LEU A 82 33.60 -31.03 16.86
N PHE A 83 32.61 -31.57 17.57
CA PHE A 83 31.24 -31.74 17.06
C PHE A 83 30.62 -30.41 16.59
N LEU A 84 30.73 -29.35 17.39
CA LEU A 84 30.23 -28.03 17.00
C LEU A 84 30.94 -27.47 15.78
N THR A 85 32.22 -27.79 15.60
CA THR A 85 33.03 -27.33 14.47
C THR A 85 32.68 -28.10 13.20
N GLU A 86 32.55 -29.42 13.28
CA GLU A 86 32.16 -30.30 12.16
C GLU A 86 30.74 -29.98 11.65
N ASN A 87 29.83 -29.57 12.53
CA ASN A 87 28.46 -29.22 12.16
C ASN A 87 28.28 -27.75 11.73
N GLN A 88 29.36 -26.95 11.74
CA GLN A 88 29.32 -25.62 11.16
C GLN A 88 29.60 -25.73 9.66
N LEU A 89 28.59 -25.43 8.84
CA LEU A 89 28.81 -25.16 7.41
C LEU A 89 29.93 -24.14 7.28
N GLN A 90 30.95 -24.44 6.48
CA GLN A 90 32.02 -23.48 6.15
C GLN A 90 31.36 -22.19 5.69
N ARG A 91 31.35 -21.17 6.56
CA ARG A 91 30.87 -19.86 6.17
C ARG A 91 31.95 -19.27 5.29
N GLU A 92 31.61 -19.03 4.04
CA GLU A 92 32.34 -18.10 3.18
C GLU A 92 31.72 -16.71 3.37
N PRO A 93 32.20 -15.90 4.35
CA PRO A 93 31.65 -14.57 4.59
C PRO A 93 31.87 -13.61 3.43
N GLU A 94 32.83 -13.90 2.54
CA GLU A 94 33.12 -13.10 1.34
C GLU A 94 32.08 -13.24 0.23
N LYS A 95 31.29 -14.32 0.25
CA LYS A 95 30.10 -14.45 -0.59
C LYS A 95 28.96 -13.74 0.12
N GLU A 96 28.90 -12.41 -0.01
CA GLU A 96 27.74 -11.60 0.38
C GLU A 96 26.46 -12.32 -0.06
N ALA A 97 25.67 -12.77 0.92
CA ALA A 97 24.40 -13.43 0.64
C ALA A 97 23.52 -12.43 -0.12
N ALA A 98 23.38 -12.66 -1.43
CA ALA A 98 22.45 -11.91 -2.26
C ALA A 98 21.11 -11.86 -1.54
N ALA A 99 20.59 -10.64 -1.32
CA ALA A 99 19.38 -10.40 -0.57
C ALA A 99 18.27 -11.36 -1.05
N PRO A 100 17.44 -11.90 -0.14
CA PRO A 100 16.48 -12.95 -0.48
C PRO A 100 15.64 -12.52 -1.67
N GLU A 101 15.69 -13.34 -2.72
CA GLU A 101 15.09 -13.01 -3.99
C GLU A 101 13.57 -12.88 -3.80
N LYS A 102 13.07 -11.65 -3.91
CA LYS A 102 11.64 -11.38 -3.78
C LYS A 102 10.89 -12.10 -4.89
N SER A 103 9.69 -12.61 -4.61
CA SER A 103 8.81 -13.17 -5.63
C SER A 103 8.58 -12.18 -6.78
N GLN A 104 8.40 -12.70 -8.00
CA GLN A 104 8.22 -11.90 -9.22
C GLN A 104 7.11 -10.84 -9.05
N ARG A 105 5.98 -11.21 -8.44
CA ARG A 105 4.86 -10.32 -8.13
C ARG A 105 5.27 -9.13 -7.23
N LYS A 106 6.16 -9.35 -6.26
CA LYS A 106 6.64 -8.29 -5.36
C LYS A 106 7.61 -7.35 -6.08
N LYS A 107 8.45 -7.86 -7.00
CA LYS A 107 9.31 -7.04 -7.87
C LYS A 107 8.47 -6.14 -8.77
N GLU A 108 7.44 -6.68 -9.41
CA GLU A 108 6.54 -5.92 -10.29
C GLU A 108 5.77 -4.84 -9.52
N PHE A 109 5.24 -5.18 -8.34
CA PHE A 109 4.55 -4.20 -7.49
C PHE A 109 5.45 -3.03 -7.12
N GLN A 110 6.72 -3.30 -6.74
CA GLN A 110 7.70 -2.27 -6.43
C GLN A 110 8.00 -1.40 -7.67
N ARG A 111 8.21 -2.02 -8.84
CA ARG A 111 8.42 -1.30 -10.11
C ARG A 111 7.26 -0.38 -10.45
N ARG A 112 6.02 -0.89 -10.40
CA ARG A 112 4.79 -0.13 -10.68
C ARG A 112 4.62 1.06 -9.73
N LYS A 113 4.96 0.88 -8.45
CA LYS A 113 4.91 1.97 -7.47
C LYS A 113 5.91 3.08 -7.82
N LEU A 114 7.13 2.72 -8.20
CA LEU A 114 8.16 3.67 -8.63
C LEU A 114 7.77 4.39 -9.93
N GLU A 115 7.24 3.66 -10.91
CA GLU A 115 6.77 4.24 -12.18
C GLU A 115 5.65 5.26 -11.96
N LYS A 116 4.66 4.95 -11.11
CA LYS A 116 3.61 5.92 -10.74
C LYS A 116 4.18 7.18 -10.10
N ALA A 117 5.23 7.06 -9.29
CA ALA A 117 5.87 8.21 -8.68
C ALA A 117 6.61 9.09 -9.71
N ARG A 118 7.24 8.47 -10.72
CA ARG A 118 7.90 9.20 -11.82
C ARG A 118 6.88 9.95 -12.68
N LYS A 119 5.82 9.28 -13.12
CA LYS A 119 4.72 9.88 -13.89
C LYS A 119 4.11 11.09 -13.19
N LYS A 120 3.82 10.98 -11.89
CA LYS A 120 3.33 12.12 -11.09
C LYS A 120 4.32 13.29 -10.99
N LYS A 121 5.62 13.05 -11.09
CA LYS A 121 6.62 14.12 -11.11
C LYS A 121 6.65 14.81 -12.47
N GLU A 122 6.55 14.04 -13.55
CA GLU A 122 6.49 14.57 -14.93
C GLU A 122 5.22 15.40 -15.13
N GLU A 123 4.05 14.89 -14.76
CA GLU A 123 2.77 15.61 -14.82
C GLU A 123 2.80 16.92 -14.01
N LYS A 124 3.44 16.91 -12.84
CA LYS A 124 3.62 18.14 -12.03
C LYS A 124 4.55 19.14 -12.71
N LYS A 125 5.59 18.69 -13.39
CA LYS A 125 6.49 19.57 -14.15
C LYS A 125 5.74 20.18 -15.34
N GLU A 126 4.98 19.37 -16.06
CA GLU A 126 4.13 19.83 -17.17
C GLU A 126 3.10 20.85 -16.69
N ALA A 127 2.39 20.59 -15.60
CA ALA A 127 1.43 21.54 -15.03
C ALA A 127 2.08 22.86 -14.56
N MET A 128 3.32 22.81 -14.05
CA MET A 128 4.07 24.02 -13.70
C MET A 128 4.46 24.83 -14.94
N LEU A 129 4.86 24.16 -16.02
CA LEU A 129 5.18 24.80 -17.30
C LEU A 129 3.93 25.41 -17.95
N GLU A 130 2.83 24.66 -17.96
CA GLU A 130 1.52 25.13 -18.44
C GLU A 130 1.09 26.38 -17.68
N LYS A 131 1.19 26.34 -16.35
CA LYS A 131 0.88 27.49 -15.51
C LYS A 131 1.76 28.71 -15.82
N SER A 132 3.06 28.52 -16.10
CA SER A 132 3.92 29.65 -16.49
C SER A 132 3.59 30.19 -17.87
N LEU A 133 3.17 29.33 -18.82
CA LEU A 133 2.77 29.73 -20.16
C LEU A 133 1.48 30.55 -20.17
N PHE A 134 0.55 30.27 -19.25
CA PHE A 134 -0.71 31.00 -19.10
C PHE A 134 -0.67 32.13 -18.05
N GLN A 135 0.53 32.52 -17.59
CA GLN A 135 0.70 33.65 -16.68
C GLN A 135 1.30 34.85 -17.41
N ASP A 136 0.46 35.84 -17.71
CA ASP A 136 0.93 37.13 -18.22
C ASP A 136 1.46 37.99 -17.06
N THR A 137 2.75 38.36 -17.16
CA THR A 137 3.37 39.29 -16.21
C THR A 137 3.23 40.70 -16.74
N VAL A 138 2.34 41.49 -16.15
CA VAL A 138 2.05 42.87 -16.56
C VAL A 138 2.71 43.85 -15.57
N PRO A 139 3.45 44.87 -16.02
CA PRO A 139 4.05 45.88 -15.15
C PRO A 139 2.99 46.76 -14.48
N PHE A 140 3.33 47.30 -13.30
CA PHE A 140 2.44 48.21 -12.57
C PHE A 140 2.21 49.51 -13.35
N GLY A 141 0.94 49.85 -13.61
CA GLY A 141 0.53 51.04 -14.35
C GLY A 141 -0.08 50.76 -15.73
N GLU A 142 0.06 49.54 -16.26
CA GLU A 142 -0.60 49.12 -17.48
C GLU A 142 -2.01 48.58 -17.18
N VAL A 143 -3.02 48.99 -17.96
CA VAL A 143 -4.43 48.63 -17.74
C VAL A 143 -4.70 47.26 -18.36
N VAL A 144 -4.86 46.25 -17.50
CA VAL A 144 -5.23 44.89 -17.92
C VAL A 144 -6.64 44.91 -18.51
N THR A 145 -6.78 44.44 -19.75
CA THR A 145 -8.05 44.45 -20.51
C THR A 145 -9.10 43.50 -19.95
N GLN A 146 -8.67 42.47 -19.22
CA GLN A 146 -9.55 41.50 -18.58
C GLN A 146 -9.39 41.57 -17.06
N PRO A 147 -10.46 41.82 -16.29
CA PRO A 147 -10.36 41.84 -14.84
C PRO A 147 -9.94 40.44 -14.33
N PRO A 148 -9.10 40.36 -13.29
CA PRO A 148 -8.67 39.09 -12.73
C PRO A 148 -9.87 38.34 -12.15
N THR A 149 -10.08 37.11 -12.61
CA THR A 149 -11.10 36.23 -12.04
C THR A 149 -10.60 35.65 -10.73
N ILE A 150 -11.22 36.02 -9.61
CA ILE A 150 -10.89 35.48 -8.29
C ILE A 150 -11.30 33.99 -8.25
N THR A 151 -10.34 33.09 -8.44
CA THR A 151 -10.55 31.63 -8.37
C THR A 151 -10.45 31.07 -6.94
N SER A 152 -10.00 31.89 -5.98
CA SER A 152 -9.90 31.50 -4.58
C SER A 152 -11.28 31.49 -3.91
N ARG A 153 -11.60 30.39 -3.22
CA ARG A 153 -12.79 30.35 -2.34
C ARG A 153 -12.54 31.19 -1.07
N PRO A 154 -13.54 31.94 -0.58
CA PRO A 154 -13.38 32.72 0.65
C PRO A 154 -13.04 31.81 1.83
N ARG A 155 -12.12 32.25 2.68
CA ARG A 155 -11.62 31.51 3.84
C ARG A 155 -12.78 31.22 4.80
N GLY A 156 -13.09 29.94 5.02
CA GLY A 156 -14.21 29.51 5.87
C GLY A 156 -15.40 28.89 5.12
N GLN A 157 -15.45 29.00 3.79
CA GLN A 157 -16.39 28.18 3.00
C GLN A 157 -15.79 26.78 2.78
N ALA A 158 -16.15 25.83 3.64
CA ALA A 158 -16.21 24.43 3.23
C ALA A 158 -17.07 24.33 1.95
N PRO A 159 -16.97 23.27 1.11
CA PRO A 159 -18.02 23.02 0.13
C PRO A 159 -19.31 22.92 0.92
N ALA A 160 -20.09 24.00 0.94
CA ALA A 160 -21.34 24.04 1.64
C ALA A 160 -22.16 22.94 1.00
N GLN A 161 -22.35 21.84 1.73
CA GLN A 161 -23.44 20.94 1.47
C GLN A 161 -24.66 21.83 1.69
N GLN A 162 -25.10 22.52 0.63
CA GLN A 162 -26.16 23.52 0.65
C GLN A 162 -27.25 22.96 1.57
N ALA A 163 -27.46 23.59 2.71
CA ALA A 163 -28.53 23.20 3.61
C ALA A 163 -29.82 23.33 2.79
N GLY A 164 -30.40 22.18 2.40
CA GLY A 164 -31.45 22.10 1.38
C GLY A 164 -31.24 21.02 0.31
N ARG A 165 -30.04 20.45 0.16
CA ARG A 165 -29.77 19.31 -0.75
C ARG A 165 -30.08 17.93 -0.16
N LYS A 166 -30.89 17.86 0.90
CA LYS A 166 -31.50 16.59 1.29
C LYS A 166 -32.61 16.33 0.27
N GLN A 167 -32.51 15.25 -0.50
CA GLN A 167 -33.61 14.76 -1.34
C GLN A 167 -34.84 14.69 -0.43
N LEU A 168 -35.86 15.52 -0.69
CA LEU A 168 -37.09 15.46 0.10
C LEU A 168 -37.67 14.06 -0.08
N LEU A 169 -38.23 13.49 0.98
CA LEU A 169 -38.74 12.11 0.99
C LEU A 169 -39.71 11.82 -0.18
N LEU A 170 -40.38 12.87 -0.65
CA LEU A 170 -41.39 12.81 -1.70
C LEU A 170 -40.81 12.98 -3.12
N THR A 171 -39.62 13.54 -3.30
CA THR A 171 -38.98 13.72 -4.62
C THR A 171 -38.88 12.42 -5.46
N PRO A 172 -38.54 11.25 -4.90
CA PRO A 172 -38.55 9.99 -5.67
C PRO A 172 -39.96 9.48 -6.03
N ARG A 173 -41.03 9.99 -5.41
CA ARG A 173 -42.43 9.62 -5.71
C ARG A 173 -43.05 10.50 -6.77
N LEU A 174 -42.64 11.77 -6.83
CA LEU A 174 -43.13 12.74 -7.80
C LEU A 174 -42.39 12.68 -9.15
N GLY A 175 -41.35 11.84 -9.29
CA GLY A 175 -40.58 11.71 -10.54
C GLY A 175 -39.79 12.97 -10.94
N GLN A 176 -39.86 14.04 -10.15
CA GLN A 176 -39.18 15.31 -10.39
C GLN A 176 -37.78 15.28 -9.78
N SER A 177 -36.86 14.58 -10.44
CA SER A 177 -35.43 14.80 -10.20
C SER A 177 -35.00 16.05 -10.95
N GLN A 178 -34.65 17.09 -10.18
CA GLN A 178 -34.23 18.40 -10.66
C GLN A 178 -33.20 18.33 -11.79
N ALA A 179 -33.54 19.04 -12.87
CA ALA A 179 -32.62 19.62 -13.80
C ALA A 179 -31.52 20.41 -13.06
N SER A 180 -30.27 20.08 -13.34
CA SER A 180 -29.12 20.93 -13.02
C SER A 180 -28.98 21.99 -14.12
N PRO A 181 -28.60 23.25 -13.80
CA PRO A 181 -28.46 24.29 -14.80
C PRO A 181 -27.29 23.98 -15.75
N VAL A 182 -27.61 24.04 -17.04
CA VAL A 182 -26.76 24.41 -18.18
C VAL A 182 -25.31 23.88 -18.17
N SER A 183 -25.12 22.75 -18.85
CA SER A 183 -23.92 22.49 -19.65
C SER A 183 -24.37 21.82 -20.96
N PRO A 184 -23.74 22.14 -22.09
CA PRO A 184 -24.36 22.01 -23.41
C PRO A 184 -24.51 20.55 -23.82
N VAL A 185 -25.72 20.24 -24.29
CA VAL A 185 -26.11 19.17 -25.23
C VAL A 185 -25.01 18.13 -25.47
N SER A 186 -25.06 17.06 -24.70
CA SER A 186 -24.60 15.75 -25.14
C SER A 186 -25.72 14.77 -24.79
N PRO A 187 -26.24 13.97 -25.73
CA PRO A 187 -27.34 13.06 -25.44
C PRO A 187 -26.84 11.96 -24.49
N VAL A 188 -27.03 12.17 -23.20
CA VAL A 188 -26.79 11.17 -22.16
C VAL A 188 -27.91 10.14 -22.23
N SER A 189 -27.70 9.15 -23.09
CA SER A 189 -28.34 7.85 -22.95
C SER A 189 -27.83 7.19 -21.65
N PRO A 190 -28.62 6.34 -20.97
CA PRO A 190 -28.21 5.70 -19.72
C PRO A 190 -26.87 5.00 -19.90
N ALA A 191 -25.99 5.03 -18.89
CA ALA A 191 -24.60 4.59 -18.97
C ALA A 191 -24.46 3.20 -19.63
N MET A 192 -24.23 3.19 -20.95
CA MET A 192 -24.12 1.97 -21.74
C MET A 192 -22.76 1.31 -21.45
N SER A 193 -22.75 -0.02 -21.32
CA SER A 193 -21.50 -0.80 -21.24
C SER A 193 -20.60 -0.47 -22.43
N MET A 194 -19.28 -0.39 -22.19
CA MET A 194 -18.27 -0.07 -23.23
C MET A 194 -18.36 -0.99 -24.45
N ALA A 195 -18.74 -2.26 -24.25
CA ALA A 195 -18.96 -3.20 -25.35
C ALA A 195 -20.13 -2.77 -26.26
N ARG A 196 -21.23 -2.31 -25.65
CA ARG A 196 -22.40 -1.83 -26.39
C ARG A 196 -22.14 -0.51 -27.10
N ARG A 197 -21.31 0.35 -26.50
CA ARG A 197 -20.83 1.57 -27.16
C ARG A 197 -20.05 1.28 -28.44
N ARG A 198 -19.14 0.29 -28.44
CA ARG A 198 -18.39 -0.13 -29.63
C ARG A 198 -19.30 -0.60 -30.76
N ILE A 199 -20.28 -1.45 -30.44
CA ILE A 199 -21.25 -1.94 -31.43
C ILE A 199 -22.00 -0.77 -32.08
N LEU A 200 -22.49 0.18 -31.28
CA LEU A 200 -23.23 1.34 -31.80
C LEU A 200 -22.34 2.29 -32.63
N GLU A 201 -21.07 2.46 -32.25
CA GLU A 201 -20.11 3.27 -33.02
C GLU A 201 -19.79 2.62 -34.38
N GLU A 202 -19.64 1.30 -34.43
CA GLU A 202 -19.46 0.54 -35.67
C GLU A 202 -20.68 0.60 -36.60
N GLU A 203 -21.88 0.38 -36.05
CA GLU A 203 -23.16 0.54 -36.76
C GLU A 203 -23.27 1.94 -37.38
N ARG A 204 -22.97 2.97 -36.58
CA ARG A 204 -22.99 4.36 -37.03
C ARG A 204 -22.00 4.61 -38.17
N ALA A 205 -20.79 4.05 -38.08
CA ALA A 205 -19.79 4.20 -39.13
C ALA A 205 -20.25 3.56 -40.45
N ARG A 206 -20.85 2.36 -40.41
CA ARG A 206 -21.40 1.69 -41.60
C ARG A 206 -22.51 2.49 -42.26
N VAL A 207 -23.46 3.02 -41.48
CA VAL A 207 -24.56 3.83 -42.00
C VAL A 207 -24.05 5.10 -42.68
N ILE A 208 -23.07 5.78 -42.06
CA ILE A 208 -22.48 7.00 -42.62
C ILE A 208 -21.77 6.69 -43.95
N GLN A 209 -21.01 5.60 -44.03
CA GLN A 209 -20.34 5.19 -45.26
C GLN A 209 -21.36 4.87 -46.36
N ALA A 210 -22.36 4.03 -46.07
CA ALA A 210 -23.41 3.70 -47.02
C ALA A 210 -24.15 4.94 -47.54
N TYR A 211 -24.49 5.87 -46.64
CA TYR A 211 -25.11 7.14 -47.01
C TYR A 211 -24.23 7.98 -47.93
N ARG A 212 -22.93 8.10 -47.63
CA ARG A 212 -21.96 8.81 -48.48
C ARG A 212 -21.83 8.17 -49.86
N ASP A 213 -21.84 6.84 -49.93
CA ASP A 213 -21.76 6.12 -51.20
C ASP A 213 -23.00 6.35 -52.06
N ILE A 214 -24.19 6.32 -51.44
CA ILE A 214 -25.45 6.65 -52.11
C ILE A 214 -25.41 8.10 -52.63
N GLN A 215 -24.93 9.05 -51.82
CA GLN A 215 -24.82 10.45 -52.23
C GLN A 215 -23.82 10.65 -53.39
N ARG A 216 -22.66 9.99 -53.35
CA ARG A 216 -21.70 10.02 -54.47
C ARG A 216 -22.31 9.49 -55.77
N ARG A 217 -23.06 8.37 -55.70
CA ARG A 217 -23.75 7.81 -56.87
C ARG A 217 -24.82 8.76 -57.41
N LYS A 218 -25.58 9.44 -56.54
CA LYS A 218 -26.57 10.45 -56.96
C LYS A 218 -25.93 11.65 -57.64
N GLN A 219 -24.73 12.06 -57.22
CA GLN A 219 -24.00 13.15 -57.87
C GLN A 219 -23.45 12.75 -59.24
N LEU A 220 -22.99 11.51 -59.41
CA LEU A 220 -22.49 10.99 -60.69
C LEU A 220 -23.59 10.66 -61.71
N ALA A 221 -24.82 10.43 -61.23
CA ALA A 221 -26.00 10.20 -62.08
C ALA A 221 -26.71 11.50 -62.50
N ARG A 222 -26.17 12.66 -62.11
CA ARG A 222 -26.57 13.99 -62.57
C ARG A 222 -25.60 14.46 -63.65
#